data_AF-A0A0V1N311-F1
#
_entry.id   AF-A0A0V1N311-F1
#
_cell.length_a   1.000
_cell.length_b   1.000
_cell.length_c   1.000
_cell.angle_alpha   90.00
_cell.angle_beta   90.00
_cell.angle_gamma   90.00
#
_symmetry.space_group_name_H-M   'P 1'
#
loop_
_entity.id
_entity.type
_entity.pdbx_description
1 polymer ?
#
loop_
_entity_poly.entity_id
_entity_poly.type
_entity_poly.pdbx_seq_one_letter_code
_entity_poly.pdbx_strand_id
1 'polypeptide(L)'
;MFAFAETASGSSCILREPVEYFRQFFHLTLLNHIVEQSDVYAAQCNSNFQITETELEIFLGTLLKMGLVPMPRYSMYWSTEVRCDAIADAGSGSEAVLDRESPRYDRLFKIRPLIESIRQSCLRLEQ
;
A
#
# COMPACT_ATOMS: atom_id res chain seq x y z
N MET A 1 -15.79 14.40 -21.19
CA MET A 1 -14.84 15.26 -21.92
C MET A 1 -14.64 16.52 -21.08
N PHE A 2 -13.62 16.52 -20.22
CA PHE A 2 -13.22 17.73 -19.49
C PHE A 2 -11.84 18.12 -20.03
N ALA A 3 -11.82 19.15 -20.88
CA ALA A 3 -10.60 19.77 -21.35
C ALA A 3 -10.25 20.89 -20.36
N PHE A 4 -9.16 20.72 -19.61
CA PHE A 4 -8.56 21.80 -18.85
C PHE A 4 -7.67 22.58 -19.83
N ALA A 5 -8.08 23.79 -20.18
CA ALA A 5 -7.26 24.68 -20.99
C ALA A 5 -6.26 25.38 -20.06
N GLU A 6 -4.97 25.16 -20.27
CA GLU A 6 -3.92 25.93 -19.60
C GLU A 6 -3.14 26.71 -20.65
N THR A 7 -3.29 28.03 -20.61
CA THR A 7 -2.44 28.98 -21.33
C THR A 7 -1.55 29.70 -20.32
N ALA A 8 -0.25 29.41 -20.34
CA ALA A 8 0.83 30.35 -20.64
C ALA A 8 2.15 30.07 -19.88
N SER A 9 3.20 29.87 -20.68
CA SER A 9 4.55 30.43 -20.55
C SER A 9 5.35 30.17 -19.27
N GLY A 10 6.44 29.41 -19.40
CA GLY A 10 7.63 29.66 -18.58
C GLY A 10 8.32 28.48 -17.91
N SER A 11 7.97 27.25 -18.24
CA SER A 11 8.81 26.05 -18.10
C SER A 11 8.04 24.95 -18.83
N SER A 12 8.70 24.11 -19.62
CA SER A 12 8.09 22.86 -20.09
C SER A 12 7.89 21.98 -18.85
N CYS A 13 6.86 22.26 -18.05
CA CYS A 13 6.42 21.36 -17.01
C CYS A 13 5.88 20.13 -17.74
N ILE A 14 6.69 19.08 -17.77
CA ILE A 14 6.18 17.78 -18.18
C ILE A 14 5.24 17.36 -17.05
N LEU A 15 3.95 17.66 -17.22
CA LEU A 15 2.91 17.18 -16.32
C LEU A 15 2.93 15.66 -16.41
N ARG A 16 3.34 15.03 -15.32
CA ARG A 16 3.34 13.58 -15.18
C ARG A 16 1.92 13.07 -15.10
N GLU A 17 1.69 11.83 -15.52
CA GLU A 17 0.40 11.21 -15.30
C GLU A 17 0.18 10.99 -13.79
N PRO A 18 -1.07 11.08 -13.27
CA PRO A 18 -1.36 10.87 -11.85
C PRO A 18 -0.75 9.58 -11.26
N VAL A 19 -0.72 8.50 -12.04
CA VAL A 19 -0.13 7.21 -11.65
C VAL A 19 1.39 7.30 -11.45
N GLU A 20 2.08 8.17 -12.16
CA GLU A 20 3.53 8.35 -12.04
C GLU A 20 3.91 9.06 -10.73
N TYR A 21 3.02 9.90 -10.19
CA TYR A 21 3.19 10.45 -8.84
C TYR A 21 3.02 9.36 -7.79
N PHE A 22 2.03 8.47 -7.95
CA PHE A 22 1.84 7.35 -7.04
C PHE A 22 3.05 6.42 -7.00
N ARG A 23 3.59 6.06 -8.18
CA ARG A 23 4.76 5.18 -8.33
C ARG A 23 6.07 5.76 -7.77
N GLN A 24 6.15 7.07 -7.50
CA GLN A 24 7.29 7.65 -6.79
C GLN A 24 7.34 7.19 -5.32
N PHE A 25 6.19 6.94 -4.71
CA PHE A 25 6.09 6.47 -3.33
C PHE A 25 6.00 4.94 -3.28
N PHE A 26 5.10 4.36 -4.08
CA PHE A 26 4.90 2.91 -4.20
C PHE A 26 5.65 2.37 -5.42
N HIS A 27 6.96 2.27 -5.27
CA HIS A 27 7.82 1.71 -6.31
C HIS A 27 7.78 0.17 -6.29
N LEU A 28 8.20 -0.44 -7.41
CA LEU A 28 8.16 -1.89 -7.63
C LEU A 28 8.80 -2.71 -6.49
N THR A 29 9.93 -2.25 -5.95
CA THR A 29 10.61 -2.93 -4.83
C THR A 29 9.75 -2.93 -3.57
N LEU A 30 9.03 -1.84 -3.30
CA LEU A 30 8.13 -1.76 -2.15
C LEU A 30 6.92 -2.68 -2.33
N LEU A 31 6.34 -2.72 -3.53
CA LEU A 31 5.22 -3.60 -3.86
C LEU A 31 5.61 -5.07 -3.73
N ASN A 32 6.77 -5.45 -4.29
CA ASN A 32 7.34 -6.79 -4.13
C ASN A 32 7.52 -7.18 -2.67
N HIS A 33 8.06 -6.27 -1.86
CA HIS A 33 8.23 -6.54 -0.44
C HIS A 33 6.89 -6.81 0.26
N ILE A 34 5.84 -6.08 -0.09
CA ILE A 34 4.49 -6.32 0.46
C ILE A 34 3.94 -7.67 0.00
N VAL A 35 4.12 -8.03 -1.27
CA VAL A 35 3.72 -9.35 -1.82
C VAL A 35 4.43 -10.47 -1.07
N GLU A 36 5.76 -10.43 -0.97
CA GLU A 36 6.56 -11.42 -0.26
C GLU A 36 6.11 -11.59 1.20
N GLN A 37 5.89 -10.49 1.92
CA GLN A 37 5.42 -10.55 3.31
C GLN A 37 3.99 -11.07 3.41
N SER A 38 3.15 -10.84 2.40
CA SER A 38 1.79 -11.38 2.35
C SER A 38 1.79 -12.90 2.14
N ASP A 39 2.67 -13.42 1.29
CA ASP A 39 2.86 -14.85 1.07
C ASP A 39 3.42 -15.54 2.32
N VAL A 40 4.41 -14.93 2.98
CA VAL A 40 4.94 -15.41 4.27
C VAL A 40 3.81 -15.50 5.31
N TYR A 41 2.99 -14.47 5.41
CA TYR A 41 1.86 -14.46 6.32
C TYR A 41 0.80 -15.52 5.97
N ALA A 42 0.50 -15.71 4.69
CA ALA A 42 -0.41 -16.75 4.23
C ALA A 42 0.08 -18.15 4.63
N ALA A 43 1.37 -18.44 4.43
CA ALA A 43 1.99 -19.69 4.84
C ALA A 43 1.90 -19.91 6.37
N GLN A 44 2.14 -18.88 7.18
CA GLN A 44 1.98 -18.94 8.64
C GLN A 44 0.53 -19.25 9.06
N CYS A 45 -0.44 -18.73 8.31
CA CYS A 45 -1.85 -18.97 8.53
C CYS A 45 -2.35 -20.30 7.94
N ASN A 46 -1.47 -21.12 7.35
CA ASN A 46 -1.83 -22.32 6.59
C ASN A 46 -2.88 -22.03 5.50
N SER A 47 -2.78 -20.85 4.88
CA SER A 47 -3.64 -20.39 3.80
C SER A 47 -2.90 -20.51 2.46
N ASN A 48 -3.63 -20.86 1.40
CA ASN A 48 -3.11 -20.85 0.03
C ASN A 48 -3.27 -19.47 -0.63
N PHE A 49 -3.41 -18.42 0.17
CA PHE A 49 -3.51 -17.05 -0.33
C PHE A 49 -2.21 -16.68 -1.05
N GLN A 50 -2.36 -16.16 -2.26
CA GLN A 50 -1.28 -15.64 -3.09
C GLN A 50 -1.77 -14.33 -3.69
N ILE A 51 -0.89 -13.34 -3.77
CA ILE A 51 -1.20 -12.04 -4.35
C ILE A 51 -0.08 -11.63 -5.31
N THR A 52 -0.46 -11.12 -6.47
CA THR A 52 0.48 -10.54 -7.43
C THR A 52 0.66 -9.05 -7.20
N GLU A 53 1.75 -8.47 -7.70
CA GLU A 53 1.96 -7.01 -7.67
C GLU A 53 0.79 -6.25 -8.32
N THR A 54 0.26 -6.77 -9.43
CA THR A 54 -0.87 -6.15 -10.14
C THR A 54 -2.13 -6.16 -9.28
N GLU A 55 -2.43 -7.27 -8.62
CA GLU A 55 -3.57 -7.36 -7.69
C GLU A 55 -3.39 -6.44 -6.49
N LEU A 56 -2.15 -6.30 -5.99
CA LEU A 56 -1.81 -5.34 -4.95
C LEU A 56 -2.00 -3.88 -5.42
N GLU A 57 -1.57 -3.54 -6.64
CA GLU A 57 -1.80 -2.21 -7.23
C GLU A 57 -3.31 -1.92 -7.37
N ILE A 58 -4.09 -2.89 -7.83
CA ILE A 58 -5.56 -2.78 -7.92
C ILE A 58 -6.13 -2.53 -6.52
N PHE A 59 -5.72 -3.30 -5.51
CA PHE A 59 -6.17 -3.14 -4.14
C PHE A 59 -5.84 -1.74 -3.57
N LEU A 60 -4.63 -1.25 -3.78
CA LEU A 60 -4.21 0.10 -3.39
C LEU A 60 -5.03 1.18 -4.11
N GLY A 61 -5.31 0.99 -5.41
CA GLY A 61 -6.18 1.86 -6.19
C GLY A 61 -7.62 1.88 -5.66
N THR A 62 -8.15 0.72 -5.25
CA THR A 62 -9.46 0.61 -4.59
C THR A 62 -9.46 1.36 -3.26
N LEU A 63 -8.43 1.21 -2.42
CA LEU A 63 -8.30 1.97 -1.16
C LEU A 63 -8.29 3.48 -1.39
N LEU A 64 -7.56 3.95 -2.41
CA LEU A 64 -7.52 5.36 -2.78
C LEU A 64 -8.90 5.86 -3.22
N LYS A 65 -9.63 5.09 -4.05
CA LYS A 65 -10.99 5.42 -4.47
C LYS A 65 -11.97 5.46 -3.28
N MET A 66 -11.83 4.56 -2.32
CA MET A 66 -12.64 4.56 -1.09
C MET A 66 -12.38 5.82 -0.25
N GLY A 67 -11.13 6.27 -0.16
CA GLY A 67 -10.78 7.53 0.51
C GLY A 67 -11.36 8.77 -0.18
N LEU A 68 -11.50 8.74 -1.51
CA LEU A 68 -12.08 9.84 -2.29
C LEU A 68 -13.62 9.88 -2.22
N VAL A 69 -14.27 8.71 -2.18
CA VAL A 69 -15.74 8.60 -2.16
C VAL A 69 -16.16 7.92 -0.86
N PRO A 70 -16.35 8.67 0.25
CA PRO A 70 -16.76 8.12 1.53
C PRO A 70 -18.17 7.53 1.47
N MET A 71 -18.33 6.29 1.92
CA MET A 71 -19.61 5.60 2.08
C MET A 71 -19.95 5.48 3.57
N PRO A 72 -21.25 5.56 3.93
CA PRO A 72 -21.66 5.54 5.34
C PRO A 72 -21.39 4.20 6.04
N ARG A 73 -21.13 3.12 5.29
CA ARG A 73 -20.81 1.80 5.83
C ARG A 73 -19.69 1.13 5.03
N TYR A 74 -18.67 0.64 5.72
CA TYR A 74 -17.51 -0.01 5.10
C TYR A 74 -17.91 -1.22 4.23
N SER A 75 -18.91 -2.00 4.66
CA SER A 75 -19.43 -3.15 3.92
C SER A 75 -19.98 -2.80 2.52
N MET A 76 -20.36 -1.55 2.29
CA MET A 76 -20.86 -1.09 0.99
C MET A 76 -19.74 -0.97 -0.06
N TYR A 77 -18.48 -0.87 0.36
CA TYR A 77 -17.35 -0.91 -0.57
C TYR A 77 -17.03 -2.33 -1.06
N TRP A 78 -17.35 -3.34 -0.25
CA TRP A 78 -16.99 -4.74 -0.49
C TRP A 78 -18.16 -5.60 -0.99
N SER A 79 -19.35 -5.02 -1.14
CA SER A 79 -20.55 -5.76 -1.55
C SER A 79 -20.58 -6.15 -3.02
N THR A 80 -19.64 -5.66 -3.84
CA THR A 80 -19.81 -5.73 -5.29
C THR A 80 -18.69 -6.43 -6.07
N GLU A 81 -17.44 -6.58 -5.59
CA GLU A 81 -16.43 -7.25 -6.46
C GLU A 81 -15.11 -7.77 -5.87
N VAL A 82 -14.77 -7.61 -4.57
CA VAL A 82 -13.44 -8.04 -4.07
C VAL A 82 -13.49 -8.56 -2.63
N ARG A 83 -14.32 -9.58 -2.35
CA ARG A 83 -14.23 -10.29 -1.06
C ARG A 83 -13.00 -11.19 -1.06
N CYS A 84 -12.05 -10.88 -0.20
CA CYS A 84 -10.96 -11.77 0.15
C CYS A 84 -11.20 -12.30 1.56
N ASP A 85 -11.77 -13.50 1.67
CA ASP A 85 -12.12 -14.12 2.96
C ASP A 85 -10.88 -14.40 3.84
N ALA A 86 -9.67 -14.35 3.27
CA ALA A 86 -8.41 -14.54 3.97
C ALA A 86 -8.08 -13.43 5.00
N ILE A 87 -8.69 -12.25 4.89
CA ILE A 87 -8.39 -11.10 5.77
C ILE A 87 -9.20 -11.18 7.09
N ALA A 88 -10.30 -11.96 7.13
CA ALA A 88 -11.19 -12.01 8.29
C ALA A 88 -10.67 -12.87 9.45
N ASP A 89 -9.83 -13.88 9.18
CA ASP A 89 -9.36 -14.86 10.18
C ASP A 89 -7.90 -14.63 10.63
N ALA A 90 -7.28 -13.52 10.23
CA ALA A 90 -5.89 -13.16 10.48
C ALA A 90 -5.66 -12.64 11.91
N GLY A 91 -5.93 -13.49 12.91
CA GLY A 91 -5.93 -13.15 14.33
C GLY A 91 -5.29 -14.21 15.21
N SER A 92 -4.04 -14.61 14.96
CA SER A 92 -3.06 -15.03 15.98
C SER A 92 -1.84 -15.67 15.32
N GLY A 93 -0.66 -15.10 15.54
CA GLY A 93 0.60 -15.63 15.01
C GLY A 93 1.77 -14.81 15.53
N SER A 94 2.20 -15.09 16.74
CA SER A 94 3.35 -14.46 17.38
C SER A 94 4.64 -15.03 16.81
N GLU A 95 5.27 -14.33 15.87
CA GLU A 95 6.65 -14.60 15.49
C GLU A 95 7.63 -13.98 16.48
N ALA A 96 8.62 -14.80 16.89
CA ALA A 96 9.79 -14.53 17.71
C ALA A 96 9.88 -13.11 18.29
N VAL A 97 9.15 -12.89 19.38
CA VAL A 97 9.05 -11.61 20.08
C VAL A 97 10.29 -11.46 20.97
N LEU A 98 11.19 -10.53 20.63
CA LEU A 98 12.03 -9.89 21.65
C LEU A 98 11.08 -9.43 22.76
N ASP A 99 11.41 -9.72 24.02
CA ASP A 99 10.57 -9.32 25.15
C ASP A 99 10.12 -7.87 24.99
N ARG A 100 8.82 -7.60 25.14
CA ARG A 100 8.22 -6.28 24.88
C ARG A 100 8.87 -5.18 25.70
N GLU A 101 9.46 -5.55 26.84
CA GLU A 101 10.18 -4.69 27.77
C GLU A 101 11.66 -4.47 27.40
N SER A 102 12.17 -5.15 26.36
CA SER A 102 13.53 -4.93 25.87
C SER A 102 13.68 -3.49 25.35
N PRO A 103 14.73 -2.76 25.74
CA PRO A 103 15.05 -1.45 25.16
C PRO A 103 15.28 -1.48 23.64
N ARG A 104 15.53 -2.68 23.08
CA ARG A 104 15.68 -2.91 21.64
C ARG A 104 14.39 -3.40 20.96
N TYR A 105 13.29 -3.49 21.69
CA TYR A 105 12.00 -3.88 21.12
C TYR A 105 11.46 -2.77 20.24
N ASP A 106 11.60 -2.99 18.94
CA ASP A 106 11.04 -2.11 17.95
C ASP A 106 9.56 -2.43 17.71
N ARG A 107 8.67 -1.62 18.30
CA ARG A 107 7.22 -1.74 18.11
C ARG A 107 6.79 -1.64 16.65
N LEU A 108 7.58 -0.95 15.82
CA LEU A 108 7.26 -0.68 14.42
C LEU A 108 7.97 -1.67 13.48
N PHE A 109 8.67 -2.70 13.97
CA PHE A 109 9.57 -3.51 13.13
C PHE A 109 8.89 -4.04 11.86
N LYS A 110 7.62 -4.46 11.97
CA LYS A 110 6.84 -4.99 10.83
C LYS A 110 6.58 -3.95 9.75
N ILE A 111 6.33 -2.70 10.13
CA ILE A 111 5.97 -1.61 9.20
C ILE A 111 7.14 -0.66 8.92
N ARG A 112 8.24 -0.78 9.66
CA ARG A 112 9.42 0.05 9.51
C ARG A 112 9.97 0.05 8.08
N PRO A 113 10.05 -1.10 7.36
CA PRO A 113 10.47 -1.10 5.96
C PRO A 113 9.60 -0.18 5.09
N LEU A 114 8.28 -0.16 5.32
CA LEU A 114 7.35 0.70 4.60
C LEU A 114 7.55 2.17 4.93
N ILE A 115 7.65 2.51 6.22
CA ILE A 115 7.86 3.89 6.68
C ILE A 115 9.17 4.45 6.12
N GLU A 116 10.25 3.68 6.19
CA GLU A 116 11.55 4.10 5.70
C GLU A 116 11.55 4.25 4.18
N SER A 117 10.91 3.32 3.47
CA SER A 117 10.75 3.40 2.01
C SER A 117 10.03 4.69 1.57
N ILE A 118 8.91 5.02 2.22
CA ILE A 118 8.15 6.26 1.94
C ILE A 118 8.99 7.50 2.30
N ARG A 119 9.67 7.48 3.44
CA ARG A 119 10.55 8.58 3.88
C ARG A 119 11.64 8.86 2.84
N GLN A 120 12.28 7.82 2.30
CA GLN A 120 13.28 7.95 1.24
C GLN A 120 12.68 8.54 -0.04
N SER A 121 11.45 8.16 -0.40
CA SER A 121 10.75 8.79 -1.51
C SER A 121 10.50 10.27 -1.28
N CYS A 122 10.09 10.70 -0.09
CA CYS A 122 9.93 12.12 0.23
C CYS A 122 11.24 12.89 0.07
N LEU A 123 12.34 12.37 0.64
CA LEU A 123 13.65 13.03 0.58
C LEU A 123 14.19 13.17 -0.84
N ARG A 124 13.87 12.24 -1.75
CA ARG A 124 14.25 12.32 -3.16
C ARG A 124 13.50 13.41 -3.92
N LEU A 125 12.32 13.83 -3.46
CA LEU A 125 11.50 14.87 -4.09
C LEU A 125 11.87 16.28 -3.62
N GLU A 126 12.60 16.40 -2.51
CA GLU A 126 13.12 17.68 -1.99
C GLU A 126 14.42 18.14 -2.68
N GLN A 127 14.92 17.36 -3.64
CA GLN A 127 16.12 17.63 -4.45
C GLN A 127 15.76 18.06 -5.87
#